data_AF-M2YA51-F1
#
_entry.id   AF-M2YA51-F1
#
_cell.length_a   1.000
_cell.length_b   1.000
_cell.length_c   1.000
_cell.angle_alpha   90.00
_cell.angle_beta   90.00
_cell.angle_gamma   90.00
#
_symmetry.space_group_name_H-M   'P 1'
#
loop_
_entity.id
_entity.type
_entity.pdbx_description
1 polymer ?
#
loop_
_entity_poly.entity_id
_entity_poly.type
_entity_poly.pdbx_seq_one_letter_code
_entity_poly.pdbx_strand_id
1 'polypeptide(L)'
;MTATADTDAETEPEATAEETTEETSEQPSRRPKLSLILLVTAAVLVAAGVWFTLEARAISATPSAANTALTDVGATAEVNSAVTVALNKVFSYSYDRTDVTEKAAASVLRGKALESYNQLFAQVREKAPAQKLVLTTRVSSSAVQELVGGKARLLVFLDQAATRADNNSSTTAAAQLSVTAEREGDNWVITDLAPR
;
A
#
# COMPACT_ATOMS: atom_id res chain seq x y z
N MET A 1 -41.85 60.63 -53.14
CA MET A 1 -41.72 59.38 -53.92
C MET A 1 -40.28 58.90 -53.66
N THR A 2 -40.05 58.17 -52.56
CA THR A 2 -39.89 56.68 -52.43
C THR A 2 -38.67 56.15 -53.20
N ALA A 3 -37.81 55.25 -52.72
CA ALA A 3 -37.47 54.60 -51.44
C ALA A 3 -36.23 53.67 -51.74
N THR A 4 -35.36 53.36 -50.74
CA THR A 4 -34.54 52.11 -50.47
C THR A 4 -33.97 51.23 -51.61
N ALA A 5 -32.89 50.44 -51.51
CA ALA A 5 -31.86 50.03 -50.52
C ALA A 5 -30.81 49.11 -51.23
N ASP A 6 -29.66 48.94 -50.58
CA ASP A 6 -28.49 48.02 -50.68
C ASP A 6 -28.50 46.69 -51.48
N THR A 7 -27.31 46.22 -51.92
CA THR A 7 -26.80 44.80 -51.88
C THR A 7 -25.31 44.64 -52.34
N ASP A 8 -24.56 43.90 -51.50
CA ASP A 8 -23.22 43.24 -51.50
C ASP A 8 -22.63 42.63 -52.82
N ALA A 9 -21.30 42.68 -53.07
CA ALA A 9 -20.15 41.79 -52.66
C ALA A 9 -20.18 40.38 -53.33
N GLU A 10 -19.10 39.71 -53.78
CA GLU A 10 -17.68 39.63 -53.38
C GLU A 10 -16.79 38.97 -54.47
N THR A 11 -15.47 39.16 -54.33
CA THR A 11 -14.29 38.87 -55.18
C THR A 11 -13.41 37.83 -54.43
N GLU A 12 -12.63 36.87 -54.97
CA GLU A 12 -11.39 36.94 -55.79
C GLU A 12 -10.85 35.48 -56.02
N PRO A 13 -9.93 35.22 -56.99
CA PRO A 13 -9.45 33.87 -57.36
C PRO A 13 -8.00 33.54 -56.93
N GLU A 14 -7.58 32.31 -57.26
CA GLU A 14 -6.31 31.64 -56.95
C GLU A 14 -5.40 31.57 -58.21
N ALA A 15 -4.06 31.74 -58.10
CA ALA A 15 -3.08 31.30 -59.13
C ALA A 15 -1.61 31.34 -58.66
N THR A 16 -0.83 30.34 -59.10
CA THR A 16 0.57 29.94 -58.79
C THR A 16 1.53 30.23 -59.95
N ALA A 17 2.84 30.44 -59.70
CA ALA A 17 4.04 29.89 -60.41
C ALA A 17 5.29 30.83 -60.30
N GLU A 18 6.43 30.35 -59.73
CA GLU A 18 7.73 30.01 -60.41
C GLU A 18 8.64 31.24 -60.69
N GLU A 19 9.97 31.29 -60.61
CA GLU A 19 11.12 30.36 -60.51
C GLU A 19 12.38 31.23 -60.22
N THR A 20 13.56 30.63 -59.92
CA THR A 20 14.91 30.98 -60.48
C THR A 20 16.11 31.00 -59.50
N THR A 21 17.01 30.03 -59.75
CA THR A 21 18.50 30.03 -59.73
C THR A 21 19.32 29.50 -58.53
N GLU A 22 20.14 28.53 -58.94
CA GLU A 22 21.19 27.72 -58.33
C GLU A 22 22.46 28.50 -57.95
N GLU A 23 23.18 28.07 -56.90
CA GLU A 23 24.49 27.38 -57.01
C GLU A 23 25.18 27.20 -55.63
N THR A 24 25.49 25.95 -55.33
CA THR A 24 26.71 25.42 -54.71
C THR A 24 27.32 26.13 -53.48
N SER A 25 27.21 25.47 -52.31
CA SER A 25 28.40 24.97 -51.58
C SER A 25 28.01 24.12 -50.36
N GLU A 26 28.65 22.95 -50.29
CA GLU A 26 28.95 22.15 -49.11
C GLU A 26 27.79 21.69 -48.20
N GLN A 27 27.49 20.39 -48.31
CA GLN A 27 27.03 19.63 -47.14
C GLN A 27 28.04 19.80 -45.99
N PRO A 28 27.59 20.13 -44.77
CA PRO A 28 28.09 19.45 -43.60
C PRO A 28 27.07 18.37 -43.27
N SER A 29 27.53 17.14 -43.27
CA SER A 29 26.90 15.97 -42.67
C SER A 29 26.64 16.21 -41.17
N ARG A 30 25.69 17.07 -40.83
CA ARG A 30 25.21 17.32 -39.45
C ARG A 30 24.16 16.31 -39.00
N ARG A 31 24.00 15.21 -39.73
CA ARG A 31 23.01 14.16 -39.45
C ARG A 31 23.40 13.13 -38.37
N PRO A 32 24.67 12.87 -37.98
CA PRO A 32 24.94 11.84 -36.98
C PRO A 32 24.58 12.33 -35.57
N LYS A 33 24.82 13.60 -35.24
CA LYS A 33 24.53 14.14 -33.91
C LYS A 33 23.03 14.26 -33.65
N LEU A 34 22.25 14.73 -34.62
CA LEU A 34 20.79 14.82 -34.48
C LEU A 34 20.17 13.42 -34.39
N SER A 35 20.60 12.49 -35.24
CA SER A 35 20.11 11.10 -35.19
C SER A 35 20.52 10.40 -33.90
N LEU A 36 21.73 10.66 -33.38
CA LEU A 36 22.19 10.13 -32.10
C LEU A 36 21.40 10.72 -30.93
N ILE A 37 21.15 12.04 -30.93
CA ILE A 37 20.31 12.69 -29.91
C ILE A 37 18.89 12.13 -29.95
N LEU A 38 18.31 11.94 -31.14
CA LEU A 38 16.98 11.36 -31.29
C LEU A 38 16.94 9.91 -30.80
N LEU A 39 17.97 9.11 -31.10
CA LEU A 39 18.06 7.71 -30.68
C LEU A 39 18.27 7.58 -29.16
N VAL A 40 19.09 8.44 -28.56
CA VAL A 40 19.25 8.52 -27.10
C VAL A 40 17.94 8.96 -26.45
N THR A 41 17.26 9.95 -27.01
CA THR A 41 15.96 10.43 -26.49
C THR A 41 14.91 9.32 -26.57
N ALA A 42 14.83 8.60 -27.69
CA ALA A 42 13.94 7.46 -27.84
C ALA A 42 14.27 6.34 -26.85
N ALA A 43 15.55 6.03 -26.63
CA ALA A 43 15.97 5.04 -25.64
C ALA A 43 15.60 5.45 -24.21
N VAL A 44 15.78 6.73 -23.85
CA VAL A 44 15.37 7.27 -22.54
C VAL A 44 13.86 7.19 -22.37
N LEU A 45 13.07 7.54 -23.40
CA LEU A 45 11.62 7.45 -23.35
C LEU A 45 11.12 6.01 -23.23
N VAL A 46 11.76 5.06 -23.93
CA VAL A 46 11.45 3.62 -23.80
C VAL A 46 11.81 3.12 -22.41
N ALA A 47 12.98 3.48 -21.88
CA ALA A 47 13.38 3.10 -20.53
C ALA A 47 12.43 3.68 -19.46
N ALA A 48 12.04 4.94 -19.61
CA ALA A 48 11.05 5.58 -18.74
C ALA A 48 9.68 4.92 -18.87
N GLY A 49 9.23 4.57 -20.09
CA GLY A 49 7.99 3.83 -20.30
C GLY A 49 8.01 2.43 -19.68
N VAL A 50 9.12 1.70 -19.81
CA VAL A 50 9.31 0.39 -19.16
C VAL A 50 9.33 0.55 -17.64
N TRP A 51 10.04 1.56 -17.12
CA TRP A 51 10.07 1.85 -15.69
C TRP A 51 8.69 2.20 -15.16
N PHE A 52 7.99 3.14 -15.80
CA PHE A 52 6.64 3.53 -15.43
C PHE A 52 5.65 2.38 -15.57
N THR A 53 5.80 1.46 -16.54
CA THR A 53 4.90 0.30 -16.65
C THR A 53 5.19 -0.79 -15.62
N LEU A 54 6.44 -0.96 -15.21
CA LEU A 54 6.80 -1.85 -14.09
C LEU A 54 6.31 -1.28 -12.75
N GLU A 55 6.54 0.01 -12.52
CA GLU A 55 6.07 0.72 -11.32
C GLU A 55 4.53 0.79 -11.31
N ALA A 56 3.92 1.10 -12.45
CA ALA A 56 2.47 1.07 -12.58
C ALA A 56 1.92 -0.34 -12.44
N ARG A 57 2.60 -1.43 -12.81
CA ARG A 57 2.11 -2.79 -12.51
C ARG A 57 2.25 -3.15 -11.03
N ALA A 58 3.27 -2.61 -10.34
CA ALA A 58 3.36 -2.71 -8.88
C ALA A 58 2.22 -1.94 -8.19
N ILE A 59 1.74 -0.84 -8.78
CA ILE A 59 0.66 0.02 -8.24
C ILE A 59 -0.75 -0.37 -8.74
N SER A 60 -0.86 -0.89 -9.98
CA SER A 60 -2.10 -1.12 -10.75
C SER A 60 -2.49 -2.58 -10.83
N ALA A 61 -2.02 -3.43 -9.92
CA ALA A 61 -2.82 -4.57 -9.50
C ALA A 61 -4.09 -4.00 -8.85
N THR A 62 -5.03 -3.51 -9.65
CA THR A 62 -6.14 -2.62 -9.28
C THR A 62 -6.87 -3.17 -8.06
N PRO A 63 -6.58 -2.68 -6.83
CA PRO A 63 -7.04 -3.32 -5.62
C PRO A 63 -8.56 -3.32 -5.56
N SER A 64 -9.18 -2.20 -5.93
CA SER A 64 -10.61 -1.97 -5.71
C SER A 64 -11.56 -2.91 -6.46
N ALA A 65 -11.20 -3.35 -7.68
CA ALA A 65 -12.07 -4.23 -8.47
C ALA A 65 -11.96 -5.71 -8.05
N ALA A 66 -10.79 -6.11 -7.53
CA ALA A 66 -10.55 -7.45 -6.99
C ALA A 66 -10.85 -7.54 -5.48
N ASN A 67 -10.98 -6.40 -4.80
CA ASN A 67 -11.22 -6.31 -3.37
C ASN A 67 -12.64 -6.79 -3.04
N THR A 68 -12.72 -7.96 -2.43
CA THR A 68 -13.98 -8.54 -1.99
C THR A 68 -14.35 -8.14 -0.56
N ALA A 69 -13.62 -7.22 0.09
CA ALA A 69 -13.90 -6.86 1.47
C ALA A 69 -15.34 -6.37 1.71
N LEU A 70 -15.95 -5.69 0.73
CA LEU A 70 -17.34 -5.21 0.81
C LEU A 70 -18.36 -6.19 0.20
N THR A 71 -17.93 -7.07 -0.70
CA THR A 71 -18.83 -7.97 -1.45
C THR A 71 -18.91 -9.37 -0.85
N ASP A 72 -17.87 -9.81 -0.16
CA ASP A 72 -17.80 -11.06 0.60
C ASP A 72 -17.81 -10.75 2.10
N VAL A 73 -19.00 -10.49 2.62
CA VAL A 73 -19.22 -10.18 4.04
C VAL A 73 -18.80 -11.35 4.95
N GLY A 74 -18.91 -12.59 4.47
CA GLY A 74 -18.57 -13.79 5.22
C GLY A 74 -17.06 -13.90 5.45
N ALA A 75 -16.28 -13.84 4.37
CA ALA A 75 -14.81 -13.89 4.48
C ALA A 75 -14.25 -12.67 5.23
N THR A 76 -14.85 -11.49 5.05
CA THR A 76 -14.50 -10.29 5.83
C THR A 76 -14.74 -10.47 7.33
N ALA A 77 -15.88 -11.04 7.72
CA ALA A 77 -16.18 -11.31 9.12
C ALA A 77 -15.25 -12.40 9.70
N GLU A 78 -14.95 -13.45 8.91
CA GLU A 78 -14.03 -14.53 9.28
C GLU A 78 -12.63 -13.97 9.59
N VAL A 79 -12.03 -13.20 8.68
CA VAL A 79 -10.68 -12.66 8.90
C VAL A 79 -10.66 -11.64 10.03
N ASN A 80 -11.70 -10.81 10.16
CA ASN A 80 -11.80 -9.83 11.25
C ASN A 80 -11.83 -10.54 12.61
N SER A 81 -12.67 -11.57 12.75
CA SER A 81 -12.75 -12.38 13.96
C SER A 81 -11.42 -13.07 14.29
N ALA A 82 -10.81 -13.72 13.28
CA ALA A 82 -9.56 -14.44 13.45
C ALA A 82 -8.41 -13.51 13.89
N VAL A 83 -8.26 -12.36 13.23
CA VAL A 83 -7.25 -11.35 13.60
C VAL A 83 -7.53 -10.79 14.99
N THR A 84 -8.78 -10.51 15.32
CA THR A 84 -9.15 -9.99 16.66
C THR A 84 -8.75 -10.97 17.76
N VAL A 85 -9.09 -12.25 17.60
CA VAL A 85 -8.73 -13.31 18.55
C VAL A 85 -7.21 -13.45 18.65
N ALA A 86 -6.51 -13.45 17.52
CA ALA A 86 -5.06 -13.56 17.48
C ALA A 86 -4.37 -12.41 18.22
N LEU A 87 -4.74 -11.16 17.94
CA LEU A 87 -4.12 -9.98 18.56
C LEU A 87 -4.37 -9.93 20.07
N ASN A 88 -5.61 -10.20 20.51
CA ASN A 88 -5.94 -10.26 21.93
C ASN A 88 -5.08 -11.30 22.66
N LYS A 89 -4.80 -12.44 22.02
CA LYS A 89 -4.03 -13.54 22.61
C LYS A 89 -2.52 -13.26 22.61
N VAL A 90 -1.98 -12.75 21.50
CA VAL A 90 -0.54 -12.55 21.31
C VAL A 90 -0.01 -11.34 22.08
N PHE A 91 -0.82 -10.28 22.20
CA PHE A 91 -0.44 -9.05 22.91
C PHE A 91 -0.95 -8.99 24.35
N SER A 92 -1.49 -10.08 24.88
CA SER A 92 -1.77 -10.20 26.32
C SER A 92 -0.76 -11.15 26.96
N TYR A 93 0.03 -10.63 27.91
CA TYR A 93 1.07 -11.38 28.59
C TYR A 93 1.01 -11.18 30.10
N SER A 94 1.46 -12.20 30.82
CA SER A 94 1.61 -12.16 32.26
C SER A 94 3.02 -12.63 32.61
N TYR A 95 3.61 -12.03 33.64
CA TYR A 95 4.97 -12.36 34.10
C TYR A 95 5.16 -13.85 34.45
N ASP A 96 4.08 -14.55 34.80
CA ASP A 96 4.05 -15.95 35.23
C ASP A 96 3.73 -16.96 34.10
N ARG A 97 3.36 -16.49 32.90
CA ARG A 97 2.91 -17.34 31.78
C ARG A 97 3.43 -16.87 30.42
N THR A 98 4.73 -16.57 30.37
CA THR A 98 5.37 -16.07 29.14
C THR A 98 5.48 -17.14 28.04
N ASP A 99 5.61 -18.41 28.41
CA ASP A 99 5.68 -19.56 27.49
C ASP A 99 4.36 -19.82 26.75
N VAL A 100 3.23 -19.58 27.42
CA VAL A 100 1.89 -19.71 26.83
C VAL A 100 1.70 -18.67 25.73
N THR A 101 2.10 -17.43 25.98
CA THR A 101 1.99 -16.35 24.99
C THR A 101 2.93 -16.57 23.80
N GLU A 102 4.15 -17.07 24.02
CA GLU A 102 5.09 -17.40 22.95
C GLU A 102 4.57 -18.50 22.02
N LYS A 103 4.01 -19.58 22.58
CA LYS A 103 3.37 -20.65 21.79
C LYS A 103 2.14 -20.13 21.03
N ALA A 104 1.36 -19.24 21.65
CA ALA A 104 0.22 -18.63 21.00
C ALA A 104 0.67 -17.80 19.79
N ALA A 105 1.71 -16.97 19.94
CA ALA A 105 2.29 -16.19 18.87
C ALA A 105 2.79 -17.08 17.73
N ALA A 106 3.53 -18.15 18.03
CA ALA A 106 4.00 -19.09 17.03
C ALA A 106 2.86 -19.77 16.24
N SER A 107 1.69 -19.97 16.86
CA SER A 107 0.54 -20.59 16.16
C SER A 107 -0.13 -19.67 15.13
N VAL A 108 -0.14 -18.36 15.37
CA VAL A 108 -0.91 -17.40 14.55
C VAL A 108 -0.05 -16.40 13.77
N LEU A 109 1.22 -16.24 14.09
CA LEU A 109 2.14 -15.35 13.40
C LEU A 109 3.05 -16.13 12.44
N ARG A 110 3.41 -15.51 11.32
CA ARG A 110 4.36 -16.02 10.33
C ARG A 110 5.28 -14.90 9.86
N GLY A 111 6.40 -15.28 9.22
CA GLY A 111 7.29 -14.35 8.53
C GLY A 111 7.70 -13.15 9.39
N LYS A 112 7.53 -11.95 8.84
CA LYS A 112 7.94 -10.68 9.48
C LYS A 112 7.20 -10.41 10.79
N ALA A 113 5.91 -10.74 10.87
CA ALA A 113 5.15 -10.55 12.09
C ALA A 113 5.72 -11.35 13.27
N LEU A 114 6.12 -12.61 13.04
CA LEU A 114 6.71 -13.44 14.08
C LEU A 114 8.11 -12.93 14.50
N GLU A 115 8.91 -12.48 13.54
CA GLU A 115 10.23 -11.91 13.81
C GLU A 115 10.15 -10.63 14.66
N SER A 116 9.32 -9.67 14.24
CA SER A 116 9.06 -8.43 14.96
C SER A 116 8.51 -8.69 16.37
N TYR A 117 7.61 -9.67 16.50
CA TYR A 117 7.08 -10.08 17.80
C TYR A 117 8.20 -10.60 18.71
N ASN A 118 9.02 -11.54 18.23
CA ASN A 118 10.10 -12.13 19.02
C ASN A 118 11.11 -11.08 19.50
N GLN A 119 11.45 -10.11 18.65
CA GLN A 119 12.37 -9.03 19.01
C GLN A 119 11.81 -8.13 20.12
N LEU A 120 10.53 -7.76 20.04
CA LEU A 120 9.87 -6.94 21.06
C LEU A 120 9.66 -7.74 22.35
N PHE A 121 9.24 -8.99 22.24
CA PHE A 121 8.93 -9.85 23.37
C PHE A 121 10.18 -10.24 24.17
N ALA A 122 11.36 -10.32 23.54
CA ALA A 122 12.62 -10.55 24.23
C ALA A 122 12.87 -9.51 25.34
N GLN A 123 12.60 -8.22 25.07
CA GLN A 123 12.74 -7.15 26.06
C GLN A 123 11.70 -7.26 27.19
N VAL A 124 10.49 -7.72 26.85
CA VAL A 124 9.43 -7.95 27.84
C VAL A 124 9.82 -9.11 28.76
N ARG A 125 10.37 -10.21 28.25
CA ARG A 125 10.83 -11.35 29.06
C ARG A 125 11.89 -10.95 30.09
N GLU A 126 12.78 -10.03 29.73
CA GLU A 126 13.81 -9.54 30.64
C GLU A 126 13.21 -8.67 31.77
N LYS A 127 12.26 -7.78 31.43
CA LYS A 127 11.77 -6.73 32.36
C LYS A 127 10.52 -7.10 33.14
N ALA A 128 9.63 -7.93 32.57
CA ALA A 128 8.32 -8.25 33.15
C ALA A 128 8.39 -8.96 34.51
N PRO A 129 9.32 -9.91 34.78
CA PRO A 129 9.38 -10.58 36.09
C PRO A 129 9.74 -9.63 37.24
N ALA A 130 10.69 -8.72 37.03
CA ALA A 130 11.12 -7.75 38.03
C ALA A 130 9.99 -6.78 38.42
N GLN A 131 9.11 -6.46 37.48
CA GLN A 131 7.99 -5.53 37.67
C GLN A 131 6.65 -6.22 37.95
N LYS A 132 6.62 -7.57 37.96
CA LYS A 132 5.40 -8.39 37.99
C LYS A 132 4.31 -7.86 37.06
N LEU A 133 4.71 -7.51 35.83
CA LEU A 133 3.84 -6.82 34.88
C LEU A 133 2.86 -7.80 34.22
N VAL A 134 1.61 -7.40 34.12
CA VAL A 134 0.55 -8.04 33.32
C VAL A 134 0.07 -7.03 32.29
N LEU A 135 0.25 -7.34 31.01
CA LEU A 135 -0.32 -6.57 29.91
C LEU A 135 -1.56 -7.27 29.39
N THR A 136 -2.66 -6.53 29.30
CA THR A 136 -3.89 -6.97 28.67
C THR A 136 -4.16 -6.10 27.45
N THR A 137 -4.33 -6.72 26.29
CA THR A 137 -4.72 -6.02 25.07
C THR A 137 -6.15 -6.36 24.70
N ARG A 138 -6.91 -5.33 24.32
CA ARG A 138 -8.27 -5.46 23.80
C ARG A 138 -8.38 -4.74 22.47
N VAL A 139 -8.75 -5.45 21.43
CA VAL A 139 -9.17 -4.84 20.17
C VAL A 139 -10.49 -4.11 20.39
N SER A 140 -10.48 -2.79 20.18
CA SER A 140 -11.67 -1.94 20.31
C SER A 140 -12.43 -1.80 18.98
N SER A 141 -11.71 -1.81 17.87
CA SER A 141 -12.28 -1.77 16.52
C SER A 141 -11.31 -2.36 15.50
N SER A 142 -11.85 -2.91 14.42
CA SER A 142 -11.10 -3.53 13.33
C SER A 142 -11.85 -3.35 12.01
N ALA A 143 -11.14 -2.92 10.98
CA ALA A 143 -11.69 -2.72 9.64
C ALA A 143 -10.82 -3.40 8.60
N VAL A 144 -11.44 -4.21 7.73
CA VAL A 144 -10.77 -4.81 6.57
C VAL A 144 -10.73 -3.79 5.44
N GLN A 145 -9.53 -3.35 5.08
CA GLN A 145 -9.30 -2.39 4.00
C GLN A 145 -9.23 -3.09 2.64
N GLU A 146 -8.69 -4.31 2.62
CA GLU A 146 -8.52 -5.11 1.41
C GLU A 146 -8.68 -6.59 1.76
N LEU A 147 -9.36 -7.33 0.88
CA LEU A 147 -9.45 -8.78 0.87
C LEU A 147 -9.36 -9.25 -0.58
N VAL A 148 -8.27 -9.92 -0.94
CA VAL A 148 -8.01 -10.41 -2.30
C VAL A 148 -7.28 -11.74 -2.24
N GLY A 149 -7.82 -12.78 -2.88
CA GLY A 149 -7.12 -14.05 -3.07
C GLY A 149 -6.62 -14.72 -1.78
N GLY A 150 -7.38 -14.61 -0.68
CA GLY A 150 -6.98 -15.17 0.62
C GLY A 150 -5.94 -14.33 1.37
N LYS A 151 -5.67 -13.10 0.92
CA LYS A 151 -4.86 -12.11 1.66
C LYS A 151 -5.75 -10.96 2.10
N ALA A 152 -5.54 -10.48 3.31
CA ALA A 152 -6.29 -9.39 3.88
C ALA A 152 -5.38 -8.33 4.50
N ARG A 153 -5.73 -7.06 4.32
CA ARG A 153 -5.14 -5.93 5.05
C ARG A 153 -6.19 -5.31 5.95
N LEU A 154 -5.84 -5.17 7.22
CA LEU A 154 -6.72 -4.65 8.24
C LEU A 154 -6.07 -3.46 8.95
N LEU A 155 -6.91 -2.54 9.39
CA LEU A 155 -6.57 -1.51 10.35
C LEU A 155 -7.26 -1.84 11.67
N VAL A 156 -6.48 -1.94 12.74
CA VAL A 156 -6.96 -2.38 14.05
C VAL A 156 -6.62 -1.34 15.11
N PHE A 157 -7.61 -0.99 15.92
CA PHE A 157 -7.48 -0.14 17.09
C PHE A 157 -7.51 -1.01 18.35
N LEU A 158 -6.62 -0.69 19.28
CA LEU A 158 -6.32 -1.53 20.44
C LEU A 158 -6.26 -0.64 21.68
N ASP A 159 -6.79 -1.14 22.79
CA ASP A 159 -6.57 -0.60 24.12
C ASP A 159 -5.71 -1.57 24.91
N GLN A 160 -4.64 -1.07 25.48
CA GLN A 160 -3.68 -1.84 26.25
C GLN A 160 -3.65 -1.34 27.69
N ALA A 161 -3.84 -2.26 28.64
CA ALA A 161 -3.72 -1.99 30.06
C ALA A 161 -2.53 -2.74 30.63
N ALA A 162 -1.57 -1.99 31.16
CA ALA A 162 -0.40 -2.52 31.84
C ALA A 162 -0.61 -2.40 33.35
N THR A 163 -0.69 -3.54 34.04
CA THR A 163 -0.94 -3.62 35.49
C THR A 163 0.24 -4.28 36.18
N ARG A 164 0.77 -3.65 37.23
CA ARG A 164 1.73 -4.31 38.12
C ARG A 164 1.00 -5.10 39.19
N ALA A 165 1.33 -6.39 39.31
CA ALA A 165 0.62 -7.29 40.21
C ALA A 165 1.00 -7.13 41.70
N ASP A 166 2.07 -6.39 42.03
CA ASP A 166 2.51 -6.14 43.41
C ASP A 166 1.70 -5.06 44.15
N ASN A 167 1.28 -4.01 43.41
CA ASN A 167 0.62 -2.82 43.96
C ASN A 167 -0.68 -2.46 43.23
N ASN A 168 -1.08 -3.27 42.24
CA ASN A 168 -2.29 -3.11 41.46
C ASN A 168 -2.39 -1.75 40.73
N SER A 169 -1.25 -1.10 40.52
CA SER A 169 -1.13 0.12 39.73
C SER A 169 -1.31 -0.23 38.25
N SER A 170 -2.22 0.47 37.57
CA SER A 170 -2.54 0.23 36.17
C SER A 170 -2.40 1.50 35.33
N THR A 171 -1.94 1.35 34.10
CA THR A 171 -1.87 2.42 33.09
C THR A 171 -2.45 1.91 31.80
N THR A 172 -3.22 2.75 31.12
CA THR A 172 -3.85 2.43 29.85
C THR A 172 -3.25 3.26 28.72
N ALA A 173 -3.05 2.63 27.56
CA ALA A 173 -2.64 3.27 26.33
C ALA A 173 -3.47 2.75 25.15
N ALA A 174 -3.78 3.63 24.20
CA ALA A 174 -4.39 3.24 22.94
C ALA A 174 -3.29 3.05 21.88
N ALA A 175 -3.51 2.12 20.96
CA ALA A 175 -2.60 1.85 19.85
C ALA A 175 -3.37 1.55 18.57
N GLN A 176 -2.70 1.77 17.43
CA GLN A 176 -3.23 1.47 16.11
C GLN A 176 -2.22 0.64 15.33
N LEU A 177 -2.69 -0.45 14.71
CA LEU A 177 -1.87 -1.36 13.92
C LEU A 177 -2.44 -1.54 12.51
N SER A 178 -1.54 -1.53 11.54
CA SER A 178 -1.75 -2.21 10.27
C SER A 178 -1.44 -3.68 10.43
N VAL A 179 -2.34 -4.53 9.94
CA VAL A 179 -2.18 -5.97 10.00
C VAL A 179 -2.33 -6.54 8.60
N THR A 180 -1.39 -7.38 8.19
CA THR A 180 -1.54 -8.21 6.99
C THR A 180 -1.77 -9.64 7.43
N ALA A 181 -2.85 -10.25 6.96
CA ALA A 181 -3.20 -11.63 7.22
C ALA A 181 -3.29 -12.42 5.92
N GLU A 182 -2.87 -13.67 5.96
CA GLU A 182 -2.98 -14.60 4.83
C GLU A 182 -3.69 -15.88 5.30
N ARG A 183 -4.44 -16.50 4.40
CA ARG A 183 -5.15 -17.75 4.67
C ARG A 183 -4.23 -18.94 4.39
N GLU A 184 -3.91 -19.70 5.44
CA GLU A 184 -3.19 -20.97 5.38
C GLU A 184 -4.19 -22.12 5.62
N GLY A 185 -4.65 -22.76 4.54
CA GLY A 185 -5.71 -23.77 4.61
C GLY A 185 -7.02 -23.14 5.06
N ASP A 186 -7.54 -23.59 6.21
CA ASP A 186 -8.77 -23.07 6.81
C ASP A 186 -8.50 -22.00 7.89
N ASN A 187 -7.24 -21.65 8.14
CA ASN A 187 -6.86 -20.73 9.21
C ASN A 187 -6.27 -19.43 8.66
N TRP A 188 -6.53 -18.33 9.34
CA TRP A 188 -5.86 -17.06 9.09
C TRP A 188 -4.61 -16.93 9.95
N VAL A 189 -3.52 -16.51 9.33
CA VAL A 189 -2.26 -16.20 9.99
C VAL A 189 -1.86 -14.77 9.71
N ILE A 190 -1.22 -14.12 10.67
CA ILE A 190 -0.73 -12.75 10.54
C ILE A 190 0.71 -12.82 10.04
N THR A 191 0.98 -12.19 8.89
CA THR A 191 2.30 -12.20 8.24
C THR A 191 3.05 -10.89 8.41
N ASP A 192 2.35 -9.79 8.67
CA ASP A 192 2.95 -8.47 8.92
C ASP A 192 2.16 -7.65 9.95
N LEU A 193 2.88 -6.87 10.75
CA LEU A 193 2.38 -6.01 11.80
C LEU A 193 3.17 -4.70 11.80
N ALA A 194 2.48 -3.58 11.61
CA ALA A 194 3.12 -2.26 11.59
C ALA A 194 2.34 -1.25 12.45
N PRO A 195 3.00 -0.51 13.36
CA PRO A 195 2.38 0.64 14.03
C PRO A 195 2.02 1.71 13.01
N ARG A 196 0.95 2.47 13.31
CA ARG A 196 0.45 3.57 12.49
C ARG A 196 0.64 4.91 13.17
#